data_AF-A0A9E4C6N1-F1
#
_entry.id   AF-A0A9E4C6N1-F1
#
_cell.length_a   1.000
_cell.length_b   1.000
_cell.length_c   1.000
_cell.angle_alpha   90.00
_cell.angle_beta   90.00
_cell.angle_gamma   90.00
#
_symmetry.space_group_name_H-M   'P 1'
#
loop_
_entity.id
_entity.type
_entity.pdbx_description
1 polymer ?
#
loop_
_entity_poly.entity_id
_entity_poly.type
_entity_poly.pdbx_seq_one_letter_code
_entity_poly.pdbx_strand_id
1 'polypeptide(L)'
;MQGRDFKPPEEKTSPITFFILGLIMVAVTFWTVWDEAFTRRPWKQYQKQFNAYERTQVEKELDSLKKTTGSAVADLDKKIAAQEQKLAADEELKQLKDELTKSELDAFEKVQELGFRKALFDQSYFYLQEAIRQGHDKEAEQKEVDEAKALLDEITPIAAKAEAARDAIKAKIEAKEKELKTLEATRRKVAGDISFQERRLKGIAARPYEISQLVLREYERNNFNEPVMKVERCQTCHLGINRAGFEDAPQPFRTHPNRRLYLSTHEFNKVGCTLCHGGQGTAVTSLNTAHG
;
A
#
# COMPACT_ATOMS: atom_id res chain seq x y z
N MET A 1 51.28 -56.13 34.90
CA MET A 1 50.81 -54.74 34.74
C MET A 1 51.14 -54.32 33.32
N GLN A 2 50.19 -54.41 32.38
CA GLN A 2 50.41 -53.94 31.00
C GLN A 2 50.57 -52.41 31.03
N GLY A 3 51.75 -51.95 30.61
CA GLY A 3 52.10 -50.54 30.57
C GLY A 3 51.14 -49.77 29.68
N ARG A 4 50.66 -48.62 30.18
CA ARG A 4 49.95 -47.67 29.34
C ARG A 4 50.95 -47.15 28.31
N ASP A 5 50.69 -47.47 27.05
CA ASP A 5 51.47 -47.03 25.91
C ASP A 5 51.58 -45.49 25.94
N PHE A 6 52.79 -44.96 26.11
CA PHE A 6 53.02 -43.53 26.22
C PHE A 6 52.89 -42.93 24.82
N LYS A 7 51.75 -42.28 24.55
CA LYS A 7 51.57 -41.47 23.34
C LYS A 7 52.00 -40.03 23.62
N PRO A 8 52.86 -39.44 22.77
CA PRO A 8 53.19 -38.01 22.83
C PRO A 8 51.92 -37.15 22.81
N PRO A 9 51.86 -36.00 23.50
CA PRO A 9 50.69 -35.13 23.52
C PRO A 9 50.18 -34.76 22.12
N GLU A 10 51.09 -34.56 21.17
CA GLU A 10 50.78 -34.28 19.76
C GLU A 10 50.04 -35.41 19.02
N GLU A 11 50.10 -36.66 19.49
CA GLU A 11 49.44 -37.82 18.88
C GLU A 11 48.13 -38.22 19.60
N LYS A 12 47.78 -37.54 20.69
CA LYS A 12 46.55 -37.81 21.46
C LYS A 12 45.35 -37.17 20.77
N THR A 13 44.61 -37.96 20.00
CA THR A 13 43.31 -37.56 19.47
C THR A 13 42.20 -37.89 20.48
N SER A 14 41.26 -36.96 20.69
CA SER A 14 40.09 -37.16 21.58
C SER A 14 38.77 -37.11 20.79
N PRO A 15 38.58 -37.99 19.79
CA PRO A 15 37.45 -37.90 18.86
C PRO A 15 36.10 -38.03 19.56
N ILE A 16 35.99 -38.89 20.58
CA ILE A 16 34.76 -39.06 21.37
C ILE A 16 34.44 -37.77 22.14
N THR A 17 35.44 -37.14 22.75
CA THR A 17 35.26 -35.88 23.49
C THR A 17 34.80 -34.76 22.56
N PHE A 18 35.45 -34.60 21.39
CA PHE A 18 35.03 -33.60 20.40
C PHE A 18 33.64 -33.90 19.83
N PHE A 19 33.28 -35.17 19.63
CA PHE A 19 31.95 -35.56 19.21
C PHE A 19 30.88 -35.21 20.26
N ILE A 20 31.13 -35.51 21.54
CA ILE A 20 30.22 -35.16 22.65
C ILE A 20 30.09 -33.64 22.77
N LEU A 21 31.20 -32.90 22.73
CA LEU A 21 31.17 -31.43 22.77
C LEU A 21 30.42 -30.85 21.56
N GLY A 22 30.59 -31.45 20.37
CA GLY A 22 29.83 -31.09 19.18
C GLY A 22 28.33 -31.30 19.35
N LEU A 23 27.91 -32.46 19.89
CA LEU A 23 26.50 -32.72 20.20
C LEU A 23 25.93 -31.74 21.23
N ILE A 24 26.69 -31.42 22.28
CA ILE A 24 26.29 -30.43 23.29
C ILE A 24 26.13 -29.05 22.63
N MET A 25 27.06 -28.63 21.79
CA MET A 25 27.00 -27.34 21.10
C MET A 25 25.75 -27.25 20.20
N VAL A 26 25.42 -28.33 19.48
CA VAL A 26 24.18 -28.41 18.69
C VAL A 26 22.95 -28.32 19.60
N ALA A 27 22.90 -29.08 20.69
CA ALA A 27 21.78 -29.07 21.63
C ALA A 27 21.57 -27.69 22.27
N VAL A 28 22.65 -27.03 22.70
CA VAL A 28 22.60 -25.67 23.24
C VAL A 28 22.14 -24.67 22.18
N THR A 29 22.58 -24.81 20.93
CA THR A 29 22.13 -23.94 19.83
C THR A 29 20.64 -24.11 19.56
N PHE A 30 20.13 -25.34 19.56
CA PHE A 30 18.68 -25.57 19.45
C PHE A 30 17.92 -24.98 20.65
N TRP A 31 18.45 -25.16 21.86
CA TRP A 31 17.87 -24.59 23.06
C TRP A 31 17.83 -23.06 23.03
N THR A 32 18.91 -22.38 22.62
CA THR A 32 18.94 -20.91 22.56
C THR A 32 17.97 -20.35 21.54
N VAL A 33 17.84 -21.00 20.37
CA VAL A 33 16.83 -20.64 19.37
C VAL A 33 15.41 -20.85 19.92
N TRP A 34 15.17 -21.96 20.63
CA TRP A 34 13.89 -22.23 21.26
C TRP A 34 13.53 -21.21 22.35
N ASP A 35 14.47 -20.92 23.25
CA ASP A 35 14.35 -19.93 24.32
C ASP A 35 14.06 -18.54 23.73
N GLU A 36 14.85 -18.11 22.76
CA GLU A 36 14.66 -16.81 22.08
C GLU A 36 13.32 -16.72 21.34
N ALA A 37 12.84 -17.83 20.76
CA ALA A 37 11.59 -17.84 20.00
C ALA A 37 10.35 -17.80 20.90
N PHE A 38 10.36 -18.53 22.02
CA PHE A 38 9.15 -18.84 22.80
C PHE A 38 9.15 -18.30 24.23
N THR A 39 10.26 -18.35 24.96
CA THR A 39 10.28 -17.94 26.38
C THR A 39 10.54 -16.45 26.52
N ARG A 40 11.42 -15.87 25.70
CA ARG A 40 11.82 -14.45 25.77
C ARG A 40 10.87 -13.49 25.07
N ARG A 41 9.91 -14.00 24.29
CA ARG A 41 8.98 -13.21 23.47
C ARG A 41 7.49 -13.49 23.77
N PRO A 42 7.06 -13.40 25.05
CA PRO A 42 5.67 -13.67 25.43
C PRO A 42 4.68 -12.70 24.76
N TRP A 43 5.14 -11.50 24.40
CA TRP A 43 4.36 -10.50 23.69
C TRP A 43 3.75 -10.99 22.36
N LYS A 44 4.38 -11.96 21.68
CA LYS A 44 3.83 -12.55 20.44
C LYS A 44 2.49 -13.25 20.67
N GLN A 45 2.29 -13.85 21.85
CA GLN A 45 1.03 -14.51 22.19
C GLN A 45 -0.12 -13.51 22.32
N TYR A 46 0.14 -12.33 22.88
CA TYR A 46 -0.86 -11.25 22.95
C TYR A 46 -1.28 -10.78 21.55
N GLN A 47 -0.33 -10.63 20.62
CA GLN A 47 -0.66 -10.26 19.24
C GLN A 47 -1.42 -11.37 18.51
N LYS A 48 -1.06 -12.64 18.73
CA LYS A 48 -1.80 -13.79 18.20
C LYS A 48 -3.25 -13.79 18.71
N GLN A 49 -3.45 -13.58 20.01
CA GLN A 49 -4.78 -13.51 20.64
C GLN A 49 -5.58 -12.32 20.12
N PHE A 50 -4.97 -11.14 20.02
CA PHE A 50 -5.62 -9.95 19.46
C PHE A 50 -6.05 -10.15 18.01
N ASN A 51 -5.17 -10.71 17.17
CA ASN A 51 -5.48 -10.99 15.77
C ASN A 51 -6.62 -12.00 15.65
N ALA A 52 -6.64 -13.04 16.49
CA ALA A 52 -7.75 -14.00 16.54
C ALA A 52 -9.07 -13.33 16.96
N TYR A 53 -9.03 -12.50 18.00
CA TYR A 53 -10.21 -11.73 18.45
C TYR A 53 -10.73 -10.80 17.35
N GLU A 54 -9.85 -9.97 16.77
CA GLU A 54 -10.21 -9.03 15.70
C GLU A 54 -10.78 -9.78 14.49
N ARG A 55 -10.16 -10.91 14.11
CA ARG A 55 -10.64 -11.76 13.03
C ARG A 55 -12.07 -12.24 13.27
N THR A 56 -12.38 -12.75 14.46
CA THR A 56 -13.73 -13.21 14.79
C THR A 56 -14.77 -12.08 14.71
N GLN A 57 -14.42 -10.86 15.12
CA GLN A 57 -15.33 -9.71 14.99
C GLN A 57 -15.59 -9.35 13.52
N VAL A 58 -14.53 -9.32 12.72
CA VAL A 58 -14.63 -9.04 11.27
C VAL A 58 -15.39 -10.14 10.53
N GLU A 59 -15.19 -11.41 10.88
CA GLU A 59 -15.94 -12.53 10.30
C GLU A 59 -17.45 -12.41 10.61
N LYS A 60 -17.81 -12.07 11.85
CA LYS A 60 -19.22 -11.82 12.23
C LYS A 60 -19.84 -10.66 11.44
N GLU A 61 -19.10 -9.55 11.31
CA GLU A 61 -19.55 -8.39 10.53
C GLU A 61 -19.72 -8.74 9.06
N LEU A 62 -18.75 -9.46 8.48
CA LEU A 62 -18.81 -9.94 7.11
C LEU A 62 -19.98 -10.89 6.87
N ASP A 63 -20.25 -11.81 7.79
CA ASP A 63 -21.40 -12.72 7.71
C ASP A 63 -22.73 -11.96 7.79
N SER A 64 -22.82 -10.94 8.65
CA SER A 64 -23.98 -10.06 8.72
C SER A 64 -24.18 -9.31 7.40
N LEU A 65 -23.11 -8.70 6.87
CA LEU A 65 -23.15 -8.00 5.59
C LEU A 65 -23.55 -8.94 4.45
N LYS A 66 -22.99 -10.14 4.38
CA LYS A 66 -23.35 -11.15 3.37
C LYS A 66 -24.83 -11.56 3.48
N LYS A 67 -25.41 -11.63 4.68
CA LYS A 67 -26.84 -11.89 4.84
C LYS A 67 -27.71 -10.72 4.39
N THR A 68 -27.30 -9.48 4.66
CA THR A 68 -28.10 -8.29 4.33
C THR A 68 -27.98 -7.84 2.88
N THR A 69 -26.77 -7.86 2.31
CA THR A 69 -26.48 -7.31 0.97
C THR A 69 -26.03 -8.37 -0.02
N GLY A 70 -25.74 -9.61 0.41
CA GLY A 70 -25.24 -10.66 -0.47
C GLY A 70 -26.22 -11.05 -1.58
N SER A 71 -27.53 -11.05 -1.32
CA SER A 71 -28.54 -11.28 -2.38
C SER A 71 -28.49 -10.19 -3.45
N ALA A 72 -28.44 -8.92 -3.04
CA ALA A 72 -28.34 -7.78 -3.96
C ALA A 72 -27.04 -7.82 -4.78
N VAL A 73 -25.92 -8.21 -4.17
CA VAL A 73 -24.64 -8.41 -4.89
C VAL A 73 -24.76 -9.55 -5.89
N ALA A 74 -25.33 -10.70 -5.50
CA ALA A 74 -25.50 -11.85 -6.38
C ALA A 74 -26.42 -11.55 -7.57
N ASP A 75 -27.48 -10.75 -7.36
CA ASP A 75 -28.36 -10.32 -8.44
C ASP A 75 -27.68 -9.34 -9.39
N LEU A 76 -26.84 -8.43 -8.87
CA LEU A 76 -26.01 -7.54 -9.69
C LEU A 76 -24.96 -8.33 -10.48
N ASP A 77 -24.33 -9.35 -9.86
CA ASP A 77 -23.39 -10.26 -10.54
C ASP A 77 -24.04 -10.96 -11.73
N LYS A 78 -25.26 -11.48 -11.57
CA LYS A 78 -26.02 -12.08 -12.67
C LYS A 78 -26.33 -11.07 -13.77
N LYS A 79 -26.75 -9.85 -13.42
CA LYS A 79 -27.06 -8.79 -14.40
C LYS A 79 -25.81 -8.36 -15.18
N ILE A 80 -24.68 -8.22 -14.50
CA ILE A 80 -23.38 -7.90 -15.12
C ILE A 80 -22.99 -9.01 -16.08
N ALA A 81 -22.98 -10.28 -15.64
CA ALA A 81 -22.62 -11.41 -16.49
C ALA A 81 -23.53 -11.51 -17.74
N ALA A 82 -24.83 -11.29 -17.57
CA ALA A 82 -25.77 -11.26 -18.70
C ALA A 82 -25.48 -10.10 -19.67
N GLN A 83 -25.13 -8.91 -19.15
CA GLN A 83 -24.79 -7.76 -19.98
C GLN A 83 -23.45 -7.94 -20.70
N GLU A 84 -22.44 -8.49 -20.02
CA GLU A 84 -21.15 -8.85 -20.62
C GLU A 84 -21.33 -9.82 -21.77
N GLN A 85 -22.17 -10.87 -21.60
CA GLN A 85 -22.49 -11.80 -22.68
C GLN A 85 -23.18 -11.13 -23.87
N LYS A 86 -24.14 -10.22 -23.61
CA LYS A 86 -24.79 -9.44 -24.67
C LYS A 86 -23.79 -8.57 -25.44
N LEU A 87 -22.91 -7.86 -24.74
CA LEU A 87 -21.89 -7.01 -25.35
C LEU A 87 -20.82 -7.83 -26.09
N ALA A 88 -20.48 -9.02 -25.59
CA ALA A 88 -19.54 -9.93 -26.26
C ALA A 88 -20.12 -10.53 -27.56
N ALA A 89 -21.44 -10.70 -27.63
CA ALA A 89 -22.14 -11.16 -28.83
C ALA A 89 -22.54 -10.01 -29.78
N ASP A 90 -22.33 -8.75 -29.40
CA ASP A 90 -22.65 -7.58 -30.21
C ASP A 90 -21.57 -7.36 -31.29
N GLU A 91 -21.85 -7.82 -32.50
CA GLU A 91 -20.95 -7.68 -33.65
C GLU A 91 -20.73 -6.21 -34.03
N GLU A 92 -21.72 -5.33 -33.80
CA GLU A 92 -21.59 -3.88 -34.04
C GLU A 92 -20.59 -3.27 -33.04
N LEU A 93 -20.64 -3.68 -31.76
CA LEU A 93 -19.66 -3.23 -30.77
C LEU A 93 -18.24 -3.69 -31.12
N LYS A 94 -18.09 -4.91 -31.62
CA LYS A 94 -16.80 -5.43 -32.07
C LYS A 94 -16.26 -4.64 -33.26
N GLN A 95 -17.09 -4.40 -34.28
CA GLN A 95 -16.73 -3.55 -35.42
C GLN A 95 -16.35 -2.13 -34.98
N LEU A 96 -17.12 -1.51 -34.08
CA LEU A 96 -16.81 -0.19 -33.54
C LEU A 96 -15.46 -0.18 -32.80
N LYS A 97 -15.10 -1.24 -32.06
CA LYS A 97 -13.79 -1.35 -31.38
C LYS A 97 -12.63 -1.49 -32.38
N ASP A 98 -12.83 -2.25 -33.45
CA ASP A 98 -11.86 -2.36 -34.54
C ASP A 98 -11.69 -1.03 -35.30
N GLU A 99 -12.81 -0.33 -35.56
CA GLU A 99 -12.82 1.02 -36.15
C GLU A 99 -12.19 2.06 -35.25
N LEU A 100 -12.45 2.01 -33.93
CA LEU A 100 -11.83 2.90 -32.96
C LEU A 100 -10.32 2.76 -33.01
N THR A 101 -9.79 1.53 -33.04
CA THR A 101 -8.35 1.29 -33.09
C THR A 101 -7.71 1.93 -34.33
N LYS A 102 -8.37 1.85 -35.49
CA LYS A 102 -7.91 2.51 -36.73
C LYS A 102 -8.02 4.04 -36.63
N SER A 103 -9.13 4.54 -36.10
CA SER A 103 -9.38 5.98 -35.96
C SER A 103 -8.46 6.62 -34.91
N GLU A 104 -8.06 5.89 -33.87
CA GLU A 104 -7.09 6.33 -32.87
C GLU A 104 -5.70 6.48 -33.48
N LEU A 105 -5.28 5.56 -34.34
CA LEU A 105 -4.02 5.67 -35.09
C LEU A 105 -4.04 6.87 -36.04
N ASP A 106 -5.11 7.04 -36.84
CA ASP A 106 -5.22 8.18 -37.76
C ASP A 106 -5.23 9.52 -37.00
N ALA A 107 -6.03 9.63 -35.94
CA ALA A 107 -6.04 10.82 -35.09
C ALA A 107 -4.67 11.09 -34.47
N PHE A 108 -3.99 10.05 -33.97
CA PHE A 108 -2.65 10.18 -33.42
C PHE A 108 -1.65 10.72 -34.45
N GLU A 109 -1.63 10.18 -35.67
CA GLU A 109 -0.76 10.64 -36.74
C GLU A 109 -1.01 12.12 -37.10
N LYS A 110 -2.28 12.52 -37.29
CA LYS A 110 -2.61 13.90 -37.65
C LYS A 110 -2.31 14.89 -36.53
N VAL A 111 -2.58 14.51 -35.28
CA VAL A 111 -2.28 15.34 -34.09
C VAL A 111 -0.77 15.46 -33.87
N GLN A 112 -0.02 14.40 -34.13
CA GLN A 112 1.44 14.44 -34.07
C GLN A 112 2.00 15.39 -35.13
N GLU A 113 1.51 15.31 -36.37
CA GLU A 113 1.90 16.22 -37.44
C GLU A 113 1.55 17.68 -37.11
N LEU A 114 0.35 17.93 -36.56
CA LEU A 114 -0.02 19.24 -36.02
C LEU A 114 0.99 19.74 -34.99
N GLY A 115 1.43 18.85 -34.08
CA GLY A 115 2.48 19.14 -33.09
C GLY A 115 3.80 19.56 -33.74
N PHE A 116 4.24 18.86 -34.79
CA PHE A 116 5.45 19.24 -35.54
C PHE A 116 5.29 20.57 -36.27
N ARG A 117 4.17 20.81 -36.96
CA ARG A 117 3.91 22.09 -37.66
C ARG A 117 3.86 23.26 -36.69
N LYS A 118 3.25 23.06 -35.52
CA LYS A 118 3.22 24.07 -34.45
C LYS A 118 4.63 24.39 -33.94
N ALA A 119 5.46 23.37 -33.70
CA ALA A 119 6.83 23.58 -33.25
C ALA A 119 7.67 24.35 -34.28
N LEU A 120 7.50 24.05 -35.58
CA LEU A 120 8.16 24.80 -36.66
C LEU A 120 7.69 26.25 -36.72
N PHE A 121 6.38 26.50 -36.60
CA PHE A 121 5.84 27.86 -36.52
C PHE A 121 6.39 28.63 -35.33
N ASP A 122 6.42 28.03 -34.13
CA ASP A 122 6.96 28.66 -32.92
C ASP A 122 8.46 28.96 -33.07
N GLN A 123 9.21 28.07 -33.72
CA GLN A 123 10.63 28.27 -34.05
C GLN A 123 10.84 29.44 -35.02
N SER A 124 10.13 29.47 -36.15
CA SER A 124 10.23 30.57 -37.13
C SER A 124 9.81 31.91 -36.51
N TYR A 125 8.76 31.89 -35.68
CA TYR A 125 8.30 33.08 -34.97
C TYR A 125 9.34 33.60 -33.98
N PHE A 126 10.04 32.71 -33.28
CA PHE A 126 11.14 33.08 -32.41
C PHE A 126 12.28 33.77 -33.18
N TYR A 127 12.70 33.23 -34.33
CA TYR A 127 13.75 33.85 -35.14
C TYR A 127 13.36 35.22 -35.68
N LEU A 128 12.11 35.40 -36.12
CA LEU A 128 11.58 36.71 -36.51
C LEU A 128 11.67 37.72 -35.34
N GLN A 129 11.29 37.32 -34.13
CA GLN A 129 11.38 38.18 -32.94
C GLN A 129 12.83 38.55 -32.60
N GLU A 130 13.77 37.62 -32.80
CA GLU A 130 15.19 37.87 -32.56
C GLU A 130 15.78 38.82 -33.63
N ALA A 131 15.44 38.66 -34.91
CA ALA A 131 15.81 39.59 -35.98
C ALA A 131 15.26 41.00 -35.71
N ILE A 132 14.02 41.11 -35.22
CA ILE A 132 13.43 42.38 -34.76
C ILE A 132 14.25 43.02 -33.64
N ARG A 133 14.69 42.22 -32.66
CA ARG A 133 15.46 42.71 -31.51
C ARG A 133 16.86 43.19 -31.91
N GLN A 134 17.52 42.48 -32.82
CA GLN A 134 18.88 42.80 -33.28
C GLN A 134 18.92 43.88 -34.36
N GLY A 135 17.75 44.28 -34.90
CA GLY A 135 17.66 45.31 -35.94
C GLY A 135 18.11 44.84 -37.32
N HIS A 136 18.06 43.54 -37.58
CA HIS A 136 18.39 42.94 -38.88
C HIS A 136 17.23 43.10 -39.88
N ASP A 137 17.50 42.83 -41.15
CA ASP A 137 16.47 42.61 -42.16
C ASP A 137 15.56 41.44 -41.74
N LYS A 138 14.25 41.55 -41.98
CA LYS A 138 13.20 40.66 -41.46
C LYS A 138 12.43 39.95 -42.55
N GLU A 139 12.67 40.32 -43.81
CA GLU A 139 11.88 39.80 -44.93
C GLU A 139 12.01 38.28 -45.08
N ALA A 140 13.20 37.73 -44.81
CA ALA A 140 13.45 36.29 -44.87
C ALA A 140 12.73 35.54 -43.75
N GLU A 141 12.88 35.98 -42.49
CA GLU A 141 12.25 35.36 -41.32
C GLU A 141 10.72 35.50 -41.35
N GLN A 142 10.20 36.64 -41.84
CA GLN A 142 8.76 36.84 -42.02
C GLN A 142 8.19 35.85 -43.03
N LYS A 143 8.90 35.61 -44.14
CA LYS A 143 8.49 34.62 -45.14
C LYS A 143 8.46 33.21 -44.55
N GLU A 144 9.45 32.82 -43.76
CA GLU A 144 9.44 31.51 -43.07
C GLU A 144 8.27 31.37 -42.09
N VAL A 145 7.93 32.44 -41.35
CA VAL A 145 6.75 32.46 -40.47
C VAL A 145 5.46 32.28 -41.27
N ASP A 146 5.31 32.98 -42.40
CA ASP A 146 4.11 32.92 -43.23
C ASP A 146 3.96 31.52 -43.86
N GLU A 147 5.06 30.90 -44.31
CA GLU A 147 5.08 29.52 -44.82
C GLU A 147 4.75 28.49 -43.72
N ALA A 148 5.38 28.59 -42.55
CA ALA A 148 5.12 27.71 -41.42
C ALA A 148 3.67 27.84 -40.91
N LYS A 149 3.14 29.08 -40.91
CA LYS A 149 1.75 29.35 -40.54
C LYS A 149 0.76 28.78 -41.56
N ALA A 150 1.01 28.91 -42.86
CA ALA A 150 0.14 28.32 -43.88
C ALA A 150 0.05 26.80 -43.75
N LEU A 151 1.17 26.12 -43.48
CA LEU A 151 1.22 24.68 -43.25
C LEU A 151 0.52 24.27 -41.94
N LEU A 152 0.64 25.09 -40.88
CA LEU A 152 -0.08 24.89 -39.62
C LEU A 152 -1.61 25.03 -39.82
N ASP A 153 -2.03 26.07 -40.53
CA ASP A 153 -3.44 26.34 -40.83
C ASP A 153 -4.04 25.25 -41.73
N GLU A 154 -3.24 24.60 -42.59
CA GLU A 154 -3.66 23.45 -43.40
C GLU A 154 -3.91 22.19 -42.56
N ILE A 155 -2.99 21.84 -41.64
CA ILE A 155 -3.10 20.59 -40.87
C ILE A 155 -4.10 20.69 -39.70
N THR A 156 -4.31 21.89 -39.15
CA THR A 156 -5.22 22.13 -38.02
C THR A 156 -6.63 21.56 -38.22
N PRO A 157 -7.37 21.86 -39.31
CA PRO A 157 -8.69 21.30 -39.54
C PRO A 157 -8.67 19.79 -39.82
N ILE A 158 -7.58 19.26 -40.37
CA ILE A 158 -7.42 17.82 -40.65
C ILE A 158 -7.28 17.04 -39.34
N ALA A 159 -6.41 17.51 -38.44
CA ALA A 159 -6.24 16.92 -37.11
C ALA A 159 -7.54 17.01 -36.30
N ALA A 160 -8.19 18.17 -36.28
CA ALA A 160 -9.46 18.36 -35.57
C ALA A 160 -10.56 17.42 -36.10
N LYS A 161 -10.62 17.18 -37.42
CA LYS A 161 -11.59 16.25 -38.02
C LYS A 161 -11.29 14.80 -37.64
N ALA A 162 -10.01 14.40 -37.62
CA ALA A 162 -9.60 13.05 -37.22
C ALA A 162 -9.91 12.78 -35.74
N GLU A 163 -9.62 13.74 -34.85
CA GLU A 163 -10.00 13.65 -33.44
C GLU A 163 -11.52 13.57 -33.24
N ALA A 164 -12.29 14.41 -33.95
CA ALA A 164 -13.75 14.39 -33.87
C ALA A 164 -14.34 13.04 -34.36
N ALA A 165 -13.76 12.43 -35.39
CA ALA A 165 -14.16 11.11 -35.86
C ALA A 165 -13.89 10.02 -34.80
N ARG A 166 -12.69 10.05 -34.18
CA ARG A 166 -12.32 9.14 -33.08
C ARG A 166 -13.26 9.31 -31.89
N ASP A 167 -13.54 10.55 -31.49
CA ASP A 167 -14.42 10.86 -30.36
C ASP A 167 -15.86 10.43 -30.61
N ALA A 168 -16.35 10.57 -31.85
CA ALA A 168 -17.68 10.10 -32.21
C ALA A 168 -17.80 8.56 -32.11
N ILE A 169 -16.79 7.80 -32.54
CA ILE A 169 -16.77 6.33 -32.40
C ILE A 169 -16.70 5.95 -30.92
N LYS A 170 -15.83 6.61 -30.16
CA LYS A 170 -15.69 6.39 -28.72
C LYS A 170 -17.00 6.65 -27.97
N ALA A 171 -17.73 7.71 -28.31
CA ALA A 171 -19.02 8.02 -27.72
C ALA A 171 -20.07 6.92 -27.99
N LYS A 172 -20.06 6.30 -29.19
CA LYS A 172 -20.95 5.16 -29.52
C LYS A 172 -20.63 3.93 -28.67
N ILE A 173 -19.34 3.61 -28.49
CA ILE A 173 -18.89 2.51 -27.63
C ILE A 173 -19.29 2.78 -26.18
N GLU A 174 -19.03 3.98 -25.69
CA GLU A 174 -19.41 4.38 -24.32
C GLU A 174 -20.91 4.32 -24.08
N ALA A 175 -21.74 4.67 -25.07
CA ALA A 175 -23.19 4.55 -24.98
C ALA A 175 -23.62 3.07 -24.84
N LYS A 176 -23.03 2.16 -25.61
CA LYS A 176 -23.30 0.70 -25.51
C LYS A 176 -22.82 0.12 -24.17
N GLU A 177 -21.66 0.55 -23.68
CA GLU A 177 -21.10 0.07 -22.41
C GLU A 177 -21.66 0.78 -21.17
N LYS A 178 -22.46 1.84 -21.32
CA LYS A 178 -22.99 2.67 -20.23
C LYS A 178 -23.76 1.87 -19.19
N GLU A 179 -24.59 0.93 -19.65
CA GLU A 179 -25.38 0.07 -18.77
C GLU A 179 -24.48 -0.82 -17.92
N LEU A 180 -23.48 -1.45 -18.53
CA LEU A 180 -22.49 -2.28 -17.83
C LEU A 180 -21.74 -1.44 -16.78
N LYS A 181 -21.19 -0.28 -17.16
CA LYS A 181 -20.48 0.63 -16.25
C LYS A 181 -21.36 1.06 -15.07
N THR A 182 -22.66 1.28 -15.30
CA THR A 182 -23.61 1.66 -14.25
C THR A 182 -23.87 0.51 -13.28
N LEU A 183 -24.04 -0.71 -13.80
CA LEU A 183 -24.21 -1.92 -12.99
C LEU A 183 -22.96 -2.21 -12.15
N GLU A 184 -21.77 -2.13 -12.75
CA GLU A 184 -20.50 -2.28 -12.05
C GLU A 184 -20.30 -1.23 -10.95
N ALA A 185 -20.60 0.04 -11.24
CA ALA A 185 -20.50 1.13 -10.26
C ALA A 185 -21.46 0.90 -9.09
N THR A 186 -22.69 0.45 -9.37
CA THR A 186 -23.67 0.11 -8.34
C THR A 186 -23.21 -1.07 -7.50
N ARG A 187 -22.70 -2.13 -8.15
CA ARG A 187 -22.12 -3.29 -7.47
C ARG A 187 -20.95 -2.89 -6.58
N ARG A 188 -20.02 -2.04 -7.04
CA ARG A 188 -18.90 -1.56 -6.23
C ARG A 188 -19.35 -0.82 -4.98
N LYS A 189 -20.44 -0.04 -5.06
CA LYS A 189 -21.02 0.64 -3.89
C LYS A 189 -21.64 -0.36 -2.91
N VAL A 190 -22.44 -1.30 -3.41
CA VAL A 190 -23.16 -2.28 -2.57
C VAL A 190 -22.21 -3.33 -1.96
N ALA A 191 -21.24 -3.80 -2.73
CA ALA A 191 -20.24 -4.77 -2.29
C ALA A 191 -19.04 -4.12 -1.59
N GLY A 192 -18.98 -2.79 -1.52
CA GLY A 192 -17.84 -2.03 -1.00
C GLY A 192 -17.46 -2.46 0.41
N ASP A 193 -18.46 -2.58 1.29
CA ASP A 193 -18.28 -2.98 2.69
C ASP A 193 -17.84 -4.46 2.81
N ILE A 194 -18.44 -5.35 2.01
CA ILE A 194 -18.03 -6.76 1.94
C ILE A 194 -16.56 -6.87 1.52
N SER A 195 -16.18 -6.21 0.42
CA SER A 195 -14.81 -6.20 -0.08
C SER A 195 -13.84 -5.56 0.90
N PHE A 196 -14.28 -4.53 1.65
CA PHE A 196 -13.47 -3.92 2.70
C PHE A 196 -13.17 -4.92 3.82
N GLN A 197 -14.19 -5.61 4.34
CA GLN A 197 -14.00 -6.60 5.40
C GLN A 197 -13.18 -7.81 4.92
N GLU A 198 -13.35 -8.27 3.68
CA GLU A 198 -12.51 -9.33 3.10
C GLU A 198 -11.03 -8.93 3.01
N ARG A 199 -10.75 -7.70 2.56
CA ARG A 199 -9.39 -7.15 2.59
C ARG A 199 -8.85 -7.06 4.02
N ARG A 200 -9.68 -6.65 4.99
CA ARG A 200 -9.30 -6.58 6.40
C ARG A 200 -8.95 -7.97 6.96
N LEU A 201 -9.72 -9.01 6.65
CA LEU A 201 -9.40 -10.39 7.03
C LEU A 201 -8.05 -10.84 6.46
N LYS A 202 -7.80 -10.56 5.18
CA LYS A 202 -6.49 -10.85 4.56
C LYS A 202 -5.36 -10.10 5.26
N GLY A 203 -5.60 -8.82 5.61
CA GLY A 203 -4.64 -7.99 6.34
C GLY A 203 -4.35 -8.51 7.74
N ILE A 204 -5.35 -9.01 8.47
CA ILE A 204 -5.17 -9.62 9.80
C ILE A 204 -4.37 -10.92 9.68
N ALA A 205 -4.67 -11.76 8.68
CA ALA A 205 -3.98 -13.03 8.47
C ALA A 205 -2.50 -12.85 8.09
N ALA A 206 -2.18 -11.80 7.34
CA ALA A 206 -0.82 -11.48 6.91
C ALA A 206 -0.05 -10.57 7.89
N ARG A 207 -0.64 -10.16 9.02
CA ARG A 207 -0.04 -9.20 9.95
C ARG A 207 1.20 -9.82 10.63
N PRO A 208 2.40 -9.24 10.46
CA PRO A 208 3.58 -9.73 11.16
C PRO A 208 3.48 -9.42 12.67
N TYR A 209 4.13 -10.25 13.48
CA TYR A 209 4.28 -9.96 14.90
C TYR A 209 5.51 -9.08 15.13
N GLU A 210 5.28 -7.86 15.62
CA GLU A 210 6.32 -6.85 15.76
C GLU A 210 6.26 -6.12 17.09
N ILE A 211 7.40 -5.61 17.55
CA ILE A 211 7.44 -4.74 18.73
C ILE A 211 6.99 -3.35 18.29
N SER A 212 5.85 -2.89 18.81
CA SER A 212 5.38 -1.53 18.57
C SER A 212 6.16 -0.60 19.49
N GLN A 213 7.04 0.21 18.90
CA GLN A 213 7.93 1.10 19.63
C GLN A 213 7.54 2.56 19.42
N LEU A 214 7.16 3.23 20.49
CA LEU A 214 7.00 4.67 20.54
C LEU A 214 8.26 5.32 21.13
N VAL A 215 8.76 6.37 20.48
CA VAL A 215 9.95 7.11 20.91
C VAL A 215 9.55 8.54 21.27
N LEU A 216 9.57 8.86 22.56
CA LEU A 216 9.31 10.17 23.13
C LEU A 216 10.62 10.96 23.12
N ARG A 217 10.76 11.96 22.24
CA ARG A 217 12.06 12.61 21.98
C ARG A 217 12.50 13.63 23.03
N GLU A 218 11.56 14.30 23.68
CA GLU A 218 11.81 15.39 24.63
C GLU A 218 11.12 15.09 25.96
N TYR A 219 11.24 13.85 26.43
CA TYR A 219 10.51 13.41 27.62
C TYR A 219 11.17 13.93 28.91
N GLU A 220 12.49 13.80 29.02
CA GLU A 220 13.27 14.21 30.19
C GLU A 220 14.55 14.92 29.75
N ARG A 221 15.23 15.62 30.68
CA ARG A 221 16.57 16.17 30.46
C ARG A 221 17.58 15.50 31.40
N ASN A 222 18.77 15.22 30.90
CA ASN A 222 19.87 14.70 31.71
C ASN A 222 20.53 15.81 32.57
N ASN A 223 21.54 15.44 33.35
CA ASN A 223 22.32 16.38 34.18
C ASN A 223 23.08 17.46 33.37
N PHE A 224 23.21 17.28 32.05
CA PHE A 224 23.83 18.23 31.12
C PHE A 224 22.80 19.08 30.37
N ASN A 225 21.52 19.04 30.80
CA ASN A 225 20.41 19.75 30.18
C ASN A 225 20.12 19.32 28.72
N GLU A 226 20.50 18.10 28.34
CA GLU A 226 20.23 17.54 27.01
C GLU A 226 18.94 16.71 27.04
N PRO A 227 18.11 16.75 25.97
CA PRO A 227 16.91 15.94 25.88
C PRO A 227 17.25 14.45 25.81
N VAL A 228 16.59 13.66 26.63
CA VAL A 228 16.71 12.19 26.64
C VAL A 228 15.47 11.59 25.99
N MET A 229 15.73 10.66 25.07
CA MET A 229 14.67 9.90 24.43
C MET A 229 14.19 8.78 25.36
N LYS A 230 12.88 8.69 25.56
CA LYS A 230 12.25 7.57 26.26
C LYS A 230 11.53 6.67 25.27
N VAL A 231 11.76 5.36 25.41
CA VAL A 231 11.18 4.35 24.54
C VAL A 231 10.08 3.60 25.28
N GLU A 232 8.93 3.47 24.62
CA GLU A 232 7.81 2.72 25.13
C GLU A 232 7.33 1.66 24.15
N ARG A 233 6.95 0.50 24.69
CA ARG A 233 6.55 -0.69 23.94
C ARG A 233 5.24 -1.28 24.42
N CYS A 234 4.47 -0.54 25.23
CA CYS A 234 3.21 -1.00 25.82
C CYS A 234 2.20 -1.46 24.74
N GLN A 235 2.15 -0.77 23.60
CA GLN A 235 1.28 -1.12 22.47
C GLN A 235 1.64 -2.43 21.77
N THR A 236 2.78 -3.05 22.12
CA THR A 236 3.14 -4.40 21.67
C THR A 236 2.15 -5.45 22.19
N CYS A 237 1.64 -5.27 23.41
CA CYS A 237 0.65 -6.17 24.03
C CYS A 237 -0.75 -5.53 24.16
N HIS A 238 -0.82 -4.20 24.30
CA HIS A 238 -2.07 -3.43 24.38
C HIS A 238 -2.50 -2.91 23.00
N LEU A 239 -2.68 -3.80 22.03
CA LEU A 239 -2.85 -3.40 20.61
C LEU A 239 -4.10 -2.55 20.34
N GLY A 240 -5.16 -2.75 21.12
CA GLY A 240 -6.43 -2.02 20.97
C GLY A 240 -6.49 -0.68 21.69
N ILE A 241 -5.50 -0.34 22.53
CA ILE A 241 -5.61 0.80 23.46
C ILE A 241 -5.87 2.15 22.75
N ASN A 242 -5.27 2.37 21.59
CA ASN A 242 -5.49 3.57 20.77
C ASN A 242 -6.32 3.31 19.50
N ARG A 243 -7.11 2.23 19.47
CA ARG A 243 -8.00 1.89 18.34
C ARG A 243 -9.44 2.04 18.79
N ALA A 244 -10.28 2.65 17.95
CA ALA A 244 -11.73 2.61 18.16
C ALA A 244 -12.29 1.24 17.75
N GLY A 245 -13.42 0.83 18.32
CA GLY A 245 -14.09 -0.44 17.99
C GLY A 245 -13.61 -1.64 18.82
N PHE A 246 -12.82 -1.42 19.88
CA PHE A 246 -12.37 -2.45 20.81
C PHE A 246 -12.78 -2.12 22.26
N GLU A 247 -13.80 -1.28 22.45
CA GLU A 247 -14.29 -0.84 23.76
C GLU A 247 -14.80 -2.01 24.61
N ASP A 248 -15.42 -3.01 23.97
CA ASP A 248 -15.92 -4.23 24.62
C ASP A 248 -14.92 -5.39 24.62
N ALA A 249 -13.72 -5.19 24.06
CA ALA A 249 -12.71 -6.24 24.00
C ALA A 249 -12.21 -6.63 25.41
N PRO A 250 -11.75 -7.87 25.63
CA PRO A 250 -11.14 -8.25 26.90
C PRO A 250 -9.82 -7.51 27.12
N GLN A 251 -9.43 -7.29 28.38
CA GLN A 251 -8.09 -6.80 28.68
C GLN A 251 -7.03 -7.83 28.26
N PRO A 252 -5.87 -7.44 27.70
CA PRO A 252 -5.36 -6.06 27.54
C PRO A 252 -5.74 -5.36 26.21
N PHE A 253 -6.66 -5.93 25.44
CA PHE A 253 -7.00 -5.48 24.08
C PHE A 253 -8.04 -4.37 24.03
N ARG A 254 -8.55 -3.95 25.19
CA ARG A 254 -9.59 -2.94 25.28
C ARG A 254 -9.09 -1.57 24.86
N THR A 255 -9.96 -0.82 24.17
CA THR A 255 -9.73 0.60 23.90
C THR A 255 -9.59 1.40 25.19
N HIS A 256 -8.73 2.42 25.19
CA HIS A 256 -8.52 3.28 26.35
C HIS A 256 -9.84 3.94 26.79
N PRO A 257 -10.20 3.89 28.09
CA PRO A 257 -11.34 4.64 28.62
C PRO A 257 -11.16 6.13 28.31
N ASN A 258 -12.13 6.78 27.67
CA ASN A 258 -12.00 8.18 27.22
C ASN A 258 -10.85 8.42 26.22
N ARG A 259 -10.58 7.47 25.31
CA ARG A 259 -9.59 7.61 24.21
C ARG A 259 -9.63 8.97 23.52
N ARG A 260 -10.83 9.52 23.28
CA ARG A 260 -10.97 10.83 22.63
C ARG A 260 -10.34 11.97 23.42
N LEU A 261 -10.49 11.95 24.74
CA LEU A 261 -9.99 12.99 25.65
C LEU A 261 -8.48 12.92 25.87
N TYR A 262 -7.91 11.72 25.93
CA TYR A 262 -6.50 11.54 26.31
C TYR A 262 -5.57 11.21 25.14
N LEU A 263 -6.07 10.51 24.11
CA LEU A 263 -5.23 9.99 23.01
C LEU A 263 -5.54 10.64 21.65
N SER A 264 -6.69 11.30 21.50
CA SER A 264 -7.07 11.95 20.22
C SER A 264 -6.85 13.46 20.22
N THR A 265 -6.95 14.14 21.37
CA THR A 265 -6.70 15.59 21.51
C THR A 265 -5.26 15.93 21.88
N HIS A 266 -4.53 14.97 22.47
CA HIS A 266 -3.11 15.11 22.79
C HIS A 266 -2.29 14.24 21.83
N GLU A 267 -1.11 14.72 21.46
CA GLU A 267 -0.16 13.91 20.71
C GLU A 267 0.34 12.76 21.60
N PHE A 268 -0.28 11.58 21.48
CA PHE A 268 0.15 10.37 22.22
C PHE A 268 1.65 10.12 22.09
N ASN A 269 2.22 10.48 20.93
CA ASN A 269 3.64 10.34 20.64
C ASN A 269 4.58 11.27 21.45
N LYS A 270 4.03 12.15 22.27
CA LYS A 270 4.78 13.01 23.21
C LYS A 270 4.59 12.62 24.67
N VAL A 271 3.50 11.94 25.00
CA VAL A 271 3.11 11.65 26.39
C VAL A 271 3.50 10.23 26.81
N GLY A 272 3.22 9.24 25.94
CA GLY A 272 3.39 7.83 26.27
C GLY A 272 2.41 7.32 27.34
N CYS A 273 2.51 6.03 27.64
CA CYS A 273 1.75 5.27 28.62
C CYS A 273 2.34 5.38 30.03
N THR A 274 3.66 5.32 30.16
CA THR A 274 4.33 5.16 31.47
C THR A 274 4.25 6.42 32.33
N LEU A 275 4.01 7.59 31.72
CA LEU A 275 3.82 8.84 32.45
C LEU A 275 2.60 8.78 33.39
N CYS A 276 1.50 8.15 32.93
CA CYS A 276 0.26 8.05 33.71
C CYS A 276 0.11 6.69 34.41
N HIS A 277 0.61 5.61 33.80
CA HIS A 277 0.40 4.24 34.28
C HIS A 277 1.63 3.62 34.97
N GLY A 278 2.79 4.27 34.92
CA GLY A 278 4.03 3.72 35.45
C GLY A 278 4.55 2.53 34.64
N GLY A 279 5.27 1.64 35.30
CA GLY A 279 5.89 0.46 34.70
C GLY A 279 7.18 0.75 33.93
N GLN A 280 7.70 -0.28 33.25
CA GLN A 280 8.92 -0.22 32.45
C GLN A 280 8.59 -0.24 30.97
N GLY A 281 8.58 0.94 30.34
CA GLY A 281 8.17 1.13 28.95
C GLY A 281 8.96 0.30 27.94
N THR A 282 10.22 -0.05 28.22
CA THR A 282 11.06 -0.82 27.28
C THR A 282 10.89 -2.34 27.40
N ALA A 283 10.28 -2.82 28.48
CA ALA A 283 10.23 -4.23 28.80
C ALA A 283 9.08 -4.95 28.09
N VAL A 284 9.42 -6.06 27.44
CA VAL A 284 8.46 -6.96 26.75
C VAL A 284 8.73 -8.44 27.04
N THR A 285 9.72 -8.73 27.89
CA THR A 285 10.19 -10.08 28.20
C THR A 285 9.35 -10.79 29.26
N SER A 286 8.67 -10.04 30.14
CA SER A 286 7.73 -10.60 31.11
C SER A 286 6.69 -9.56 31.53
N LEU A 287 5.56 -10.02 32.07
CA LEU A 287 4.52 -9.14 32.63
C LEU A 287 5.03 -8.34 33.83
N ASN A 288 5.71 -9.00 34.78
CA ASN A 288 6.21 -8.36 35.99
C ASN A 288 7.24 -7.29 35.65
N THR A 289 8.19 -7.59 34.76
CA THR A 289 9.19 -6.60 34.35
C THR A 289 8.55 -5.39 33.67
N ALA A 290 7.48 -5.58 32.88
CA ALA A 290 6.80 -4.49 32.19
C ALA A 290 5.95 -3.61 33.12
N HIS A 291 5.37 -4.16 34.19
CA HIS A 291 4.44 -3.43 35.06
C HIS A 291 5.03 -2.99 36.40
N GLY A 292 6.18 -3.57 36.81
CA GLY A 292 6.81 -3.31 38.12
C GLY A 292 6.43 -4.39 39.13
#